data_AF-A0A8S3G5A0-F1
#
_entry.id   AF-A0A8S3G5A0-F1
#
_cell.length_a   1.000
_cell.length_b   1.000
_cell.length_c   1.000
_cell.angle_alpha   90.00
_cell.angle_beta   90.00
_cell.angle_gamma   90.00
#
_symmetry.space_group_name_H-M   'P 1'
#
loop_
_entity.id
_entity.type
_entity.pdbx_description
1 polymer ?
#
loop_
_entity_poly.entity_id
_entity_poly.type
_entity_poly.pdbx_seq_one_letter_code
_entity_poly.pdbx_strand_id
1 'polypeptide(L)'
;QKYAIFHENTRAYVLISQPIERIWRRRPAELTKDIIWTYVGMRTGVFRTYPAHRSVRDYDHTSRAWYKRAVAFQDRTTASMPYLDLSGGGKVITIAQALFEGMPAISNETCQQKTQQTSSKTKFPGGCPCSSGSDCLSGYCYQSAAPGPDPKQLRCATERIIGVTGT
;
A
#
# COMPACT_ATOMS: atom_id res chain seq x y z
N GLN A 1 6.76 -6.21 31.37
CA GLN A 1 5.65 -5.84 30.46
C GLN A 1 6.16 -4.78 29.49
N LYS A 2 6.26 -5.08 28.18
CA LYS A 2 6.52 -4.04 27.17
C LYS A 2 5.19 -3.34 26.90
N TYR A 3 5.09 -2.05 27.19
CA TYR A 3 3.92 -1.26 26.81
C TYR A 3 3.85 -1.20 25.28
N ALA A 4 2.68 -1.48 24.71
CA ALA A 4 2.46 -1.32 23.27
C ALA A 4 2.41 0.18 22.96
N ILE A 5 3.50 0.71 22.41
CA ILE A 5 3.55 2.09 21.93
C ILE A 5 2.83 2.12 20.58
N PHE A 6 1.61 2.64 20.57
CA PHE A 6 0.88 2.82 19.32
C PHE A 6 1.37 4.07 18.60
N HIS A 7 1.64 3.94 17.31
CA HIS A 7 1.91 5.11 16.48
C HIS A 7 0.69 6.02 16.39
N GLU A 8 0.94 7.31 16.23
CA GLU A 8 -0.11 8.30 15.97
C GLU A 8 -0.94 7.87 14.75
N ASN A 9 -2.25 8.14 14.76
CA ASN A 9 -3.20 7.82 13.70
C ASN A 9 -3.50 6.32 13.47
N THR A 10 -3.03 5.39 14.32
CA THR A 10 -3.37 3.96 14.22
C THR A 10 -4.87 3.71 14.05
N ARG A 11 -5.72 4.44 14.79
CA ARG A 11 -7.19 4.34 14.66
C ARG A 11 -7.70 4.61 13.24
N ALA A 12 -7.15 5.61 12.55
CA ALA A 12 -7.56 5.92 11.18
C ALA A 12 -7.24 4.78 10.21
N TYR A 13 -6.06 4.17 10.35
CA TYR A 13 -5.64 3.02 9.54
C TYR A 13 -6.50 1.76 9.79
N VAL A 14 -6.92 1.53 11.04
CA VAL A 14 -7.87 0.47 11.39
C VAL A 14 -9.21 0.68 10.68
N LEU A 15 -9.73 1.92 10.69
CA LEU A 15 -11.01 2.26 10.05
C LEU A 15 -10.94 2.18 8.52
N ILE A 16 -9.87 2.67 7.91
CA ILE A 16 -9.68 2.64 6.44
C ILE A 16 -9.53 1.19 5.94
N SER A 17 -8.85 0.32 6.69
CA SER A 17 -8.69 -1.09 6.31
C SER A 17 -9.91 -1.96 6.59
N GLN A 18 -10.78 -1.59 7.53
CA GLN A 18 -11.93 -2.39 7.94
C GLN A 18 -12.84 -2.89 6.79
N PRO A 19 -13.19 -2.10 5.76
CA PRO A 19 -14.06 -2.58 4.68
C PRO A 19 -13.41 -3.61 3.74
N ILE A 20 -12.08 -3.79 3.77
CA ILE A 20 -11.35 -4.62 2.80
C ILE A 20 -11.78 -6.10 2.86
N GLU A 21 -12.17 -6.58 4.04
CA GLU A 21 -12.60 -7.97 4.25
C GLU A 21 -13.86 -8.30 3.44
N ARG A 22 -14.74 -7.32 3.22
CA ARG A 22 -15.93 -7.48 2.37
C ARG A 22 -15.55 -7.71 0.91
N ILE A 23 -14.47 -7.07 0.45
CA ILE A 23 -13.95 -7.23 -0.91
C ILE A 23 -13.33 -8.62 -1.06
N TRP A 24 -12.47 -9.02 -0.11
CA TRP A 24 -11.81 -10.33 -0.15
C TRP A 24 -12.79 -11.50 -0.13
N ARG A 25 -13.88 -11.39 0.64
CA ARG A 25 -14.93 -12.41 0.73
C ARG A 25 -15.74 -12.58 -0.57
N ARG A 26 -15.84 -11.54 -1.39
CA ARG A 26 -16.63 -11.57 -2.64
C ARG A 26 -15.83 -12.08 -3.85
N ARG A 27 -14.56 -12.45 -3.68
CA ARG A 27 -13.72 -12.92 -4.78
C ARG A 27 -14.18 -14.31 -5.25
N PRO A 28 -14.12 -14.60 -6.56
CA PRO A 28 -14.39 -15.95 -7.10
C PRO A 28 -13.41 -16.97 -6.53
N ALA A 29 -13.90 -18.20 -6.28
CA ALA A 29 -13.07 -19.29 -5.79
C ALA A 29 -11.98 -19.67 -6.80
N GLU A 30 -12.29 -19.55 -8.09
CA GLU A 30 -11.41 -19.87 -9.21
C GLU A 30 -10.16 -18.99 -9.22
N LEU A 31 -10.30 -17.72 -8.83
CA LEU A 31 -9.18 -16.75 -8.75
C LEU A 31 -8.38 -16.89 -7.45
N THR A 32 -8.87 -17.64 -6.47
CA THR A 32 -8.27 -17.73 -5.13
C THR A 32 -7.81 -19.15 -4.76
N LYS A 33 -7.98 -20.13 -5.66
CA LYS A 33 -7.62 -21.53 -5.42
C LYS A 33 -6.16 -21.75 -5.01
N ASP A 34 -5.25 -20.93 -5.56
CA ASP A 34 -3.80 -21.01 -5.30
C ASP A 34 -3.34 -19.97 -4.27
N ILE A 35 -4.26 -19.14 -3.76
CA ILE A 35 -3.99 -18.06 -2.81
C ILE A 35 -4.34 -18.54 -1.42
N ILE A 36 -3.31 -18.87 -0.62
CA ILE A 36 -3.49 -19.32 0.75
C ILE A 36 -3.96 -18.15 1.64
N TRP A 37 -3.32 -17.00 1.48
CA TRP A 37 -3.58 -15.80 2.30
C TRP A 37 -3.67 -14.55 1.42
N THR A 38 -4.45 -13.58 1.87
CA THR A 38 -4.40 -12.20 1.36
C THR A 38 -4.29 -11.28 2.54
N TYR A 39 -3.40 -10.30 2.46
CA TYR A 39 -3.14 -9.44 3.59
C TYR A 39 -2.75 -8.02 3.19
N VAL A 40 -2.97 -7.10 4.12
CA VAL A 40 -2.45 -5.74 4.05
C VAL A 40 -1.72 -5.42 5.35
N GLY A 41 -0.46 -5.02 5.23
CA GLY A 41 0.37 -4.55 6.34
C GLY A 41 0.61 -3.06 6.19
N MET A 42 0.16 -2.28 7.16
CA MET A 42 0.27 -0.82 7.16
C MET A 42 1.50 -0.36 7.94
N ARG A 43 2.06 0.79 7.58
CA ARG A 43 3.25 1.36 8.24
C ARG A 43 3.06 1.62 9.73
N THR A 44 1.81 1.80 10.18
CA THR A 44 1.45 2.01 11.59
C THR A 44 1.45 0.75 12.45
N GLY A 45 1.65 -0.43 11.86
CA GLY A 45 1.55 -1.71 12.58
C GLY A 45 0.20 -2.43 12.38
N VAL A 46 -0.79 -1.78 11.75
CA VAL A 46 -2.07 -2.43 11.44
C VAL A 46 -1.85 -3.52 10.39
N PHE A 47 -2.22 -4.75 10.73
CA PHE A 47 -2.12 -5.91 9.85
C PHE A 47 -3.48 -6.58 9.75
N ARG A 48 -3.93 -6.86 8.52
CA ARG A 48 -5.18 -7.55 8.21
C ARG A 48 -4.87 -8.74 7.33
N THR A 49 -5.50 -9.88 7.60
CA THR A 49 -5.31 -11.12 6.88
C THR A 49 -6.63 -11.80 6.59
N TYR A 50 -6.73 -12.47 5.45
CA TYR A 50 -7.88 -13.26 5.06
C TYR A 50 -7.45 -14.51 4.27
N PRO A 51 -8.01 -15.70 4.56
CA PRO A 51 -8.88 -16.01 5.70
C PRO A 51 -8.19 -15.78 7.06
N ALA A 52 -8.98 -15.73 8.13
CA ALA A 52 -8.45 -15.61 9.48
C ALA A 52 -7.63 -16.86 9.85
N HIS A 53 -6.52 -16.66 10.54
CA HIS A 53 -5.64 -17.72 11.01
C HIS A 53 -5.02 -17.35 12.36
N ARG A 54 -4.37 -18.32 13.00
CA ARG A 54 -3.67 -18.10 14.27
C ARG A 54 -2.38 -17.31 14.02
N SER A 55 -2.34 -16.06 14.48
CA SER A 55 -1.12 -15.24 14.45
C SER A 55 -0.29 -15.45 15.72
N VAL A 56 1.02 -15.23 15.62
CA VAL A 56 1.92 -15.15 16.77
C VAL A 56 1.81 -13.77 17.41
N ARG A 57 1.96 -13.71 18.74
CA ARG A 57 1.73 -12.47 19.52
C ARG A 57 2.59 -11.30 19.08
N ASP A 58 3.84 -11.58 18.71
CA ASP A 58 4.83 -10.57 18.34
C ASP A 58 5.06 -10.53 16.82
N TYR A 59 4.02 -10.82 16.03
CA TYR A 59 4.12 -10.77 14.57
C TYR A 59 4.35 -9.34 14.09
N ASP A 60 5.47 -9.13 13.41
CA ASP A 60 5.81 -7.87 12.75
C ASP A 60 5.92 -8.08 11.24
N HIS A 61 4.93 -7.59 10.49
CA HIS A 61 4.92 -7.67 9.02
C HIS A 61 6.04 -6.83 8.37
N THR A 62 6.49 -5.75 9.00
CA THR A 62 7.49 -4.85 8.42
C THR A 62 8.87 -5.51 8.31
N SER A 63 9.13 -6.49 9.17
CA SER A 63 10.33 -7.31 9.13
C SER A 63 10.37 -8.32 7.97
N ARG A 64 9.22 -8.63 7.36
CA ARG A 64 9.05 -9.75 6.41
C ARG A 64 9.59 -9.40 5.02
N ALA A 65 10.04 -10.43 4.31
CA ALA A 65 10.70 -10.27 3.01
C ALA A 65 9.81 -9.59 1.95
N TRP A 66 8.52 -9.95 1.91
CA TRP A 66 7.56 -9.35 0.98
C TRP A 66 7.37 -7.85 1.23
N TYR A 67 7.31 -7.43 2.49
CA TYR A 67 7.11 -6.02 2.86
C TYR A 67 8.33 -5.19 2.46
N LYS A 68 9.52 -5.62 2.87
CA LYS A 68 10.79 -4.95 2.54
C LYS A 68 10.99 -4.84 1.03
N ARG A 69 10.64 -5.88 0.28
CA ARG A 69 10.77 -5.88 -1.18
C ARG A 69 9.80 -4.92 -1.86
N ALA A 70 8.53 -4.91 -1.46
CA ALA A 70 7.56 -3.97 -2.01
C ALA A 70 7.91 -2.50 -1.67
N VAL A 71 8.44 -2.25 -0.48
CA VAL A 71 8.93 -0.92 -0.08
C VAL A 71 10.17 -0.49 -0.88
N ALA A 72 11.04 -1.44 -1.26
CA ALA A 72 12.20 -1.15 -2.09
C ALA A 72 11.84 -0.88 -3.56
N PHE A 73 10.77 -1.48 -4.07
CA PHE A 73 10.31 -1.35 -5.46
C PHE A 73 8.85 -0.91 -5.50
N GLN A 74 8.62 0.35 -5.12
CA GLN A 74 7.28 0.91 -4.87
C GLN A 74 6.49 1.13 -6.17
N ASP A 75 7.20 1.23 -7.30
CA ASP A 75 6.68 1.49 -8.64
C ASP A 75 5.99 0.27 -9.28
N ARG A 76 6.13 -0.92 -8.70
CA ARG A 76 5.72 -2.18 -9.33
C ARG A 76 5.32 -3.26 -8.35
N THR A 77 4.62 -4.25 -8.87
CA THR A 77 4.31 -5.49 -8.15
C THR A 77 5.57 -6.35 -8.05
N THR A 78 5.84 -6.88 -6.87
CA THR A 78 7.06 -7.66 -6.57
C THR A 78 6.70 -9.05 -6.07
N ALA A 79 7.53 -10.05 -6.37
CA ALA A 79 7.46 -11.37 -5.76
C ALA A 79 8.62 -11.56 -4.77
N SER A 80 8.34 -12.03 -3.56
CA SER A 80 9.37 -12.35 -2.57
C SER A 80 10.21 -13.56 -2.98
N MET A 81 11.38 -13.73 -2.35
CA MET A 81 12.02 -15.04 -2.34
C MET A 81 11.17 -16.01 -1.50
N PRO A 82 11.25 -17.33 -1.73
CA PRO A 82 10.56 -18.31 -0.90
C PRO A 82 10.96 -18.19 0.57
N TYR A 83 9.99 -18.15 1.48
CA TYR A 83 10.22 -18.05 2.93
C TYR A 83 9.23 -18.91 3.71
N LEU A 84 9.54 -19.17 4.99
CA LEU A 84 8.64 -19.90 5.87
C LEU A 84 7.52 -19.01 6.40
N ASP A 85 6.29 -19.39 6.09
CA ASP A 85 5.10 -18.73 6.59
C ASP A 85 4.93 -18.96 8.09
N LEU A 86 4.68 -17.87 8.84
CA LEU A 86 4.42 -17.95 10.28
C LEU A 86 2.96 -18.29 10.58
N SER A 87 2.09 -18.24 9.56
CA SER A 87 0.67 -18.57 9.67
C SER A 87 0.37 -20.05 9.38
N GLY A 88 1.40 -20.86 9.12
CA GLY A 88 1.28 -22.31 8.95
C GLY A 88 1.14 -22.79 7.51
N GLY A 89 1.27 -21.92 6.50
CA GLY A 89 1.22 -22.28 5.08
C GLY A 89 2.47 -22.99 4.53
N GLY A 90 3.48 -23.26 5.36
CA GLY A 90 4.73 -23.86 4.92
C GLY A 90 5.65 -22.88 4.18
N LYS A 91 6.35 -23.34 3.13
CA LYS A 91 7.18 -22.46 2.29
C LYS A 91 6.29 -21.75 1.28
N VAL A 92 6.29 -20.42 1.32
CA VAL A 92 5.45 -19.59 0.45
C VAL A 92 6.28 -18.57 -0.30
N ILE A 93 5.74 -18.13 -1.44
CA ILE A 93 6.16 -16.92 -2.15
C ILE A 93 5.00 -15.95 -2.04
N THR A 94 5.29 -14.66 -1.88
CA THR A 94 4.25 -13.63 -1.83
C THR A 94 4.45 -12.64 -2.94
N ILE A 95 3.35 -12.36 -3.65
CA ILE A 95 3.23 -11.25 -4.58
C ILE A 95 2.73 -10.05 -3.79
N ALA A 96 3.48 -8.96 -3.77
CA ALA A 96 3.21 -7.78 -2.95
C ALA A 96 3.36 -6.47 -3.75
N GLN A 97 2.54 -5.49 -3.39
CA GLN A 97 2.55 -4.15 -3.98
C GLN A 97 2.47 -3.07 -2.90
N ALA A 98 3.24 -2.01 -3.07
CA ALA A 98 3.19 -0.85 -2.19
C ALA A 98 1.85 -0.10 -2.34
N LEU A 99 1.33 0.40 -1.23
CA LEU A 99 0.14 1.23 -1.15
C LEU A 99 0.56 2.64 -0.77
N PHE A 100 0.09 3.62 -1.53
CA PHE A 100 0.35 5.03 -1.30
C PHE A 100 -0.88 5.74 -0.75
N GLU A 101 -0.66 6.86 -0.07
CA GLU A 101 -1.77 7.73 0.37
C GLU A 101 -2.42 8.38 -0.86
N GLY A 102 -3.75 8.35 -0.90
CA GLY A 102 -4.51 9.03 -1.95
C GLY A 102 -4.50 10.53 -1.74
N MET A 103 -4.18 11.29 -2.80
CA MET A 103 -4.19 12.76 -2.77
C MET A 103 -5.35 13.33 -3.61
N PRO A 104 -5.97 14.45 -3.17
CA PRO A 104 -6.88 15.19 -4.02
C PRO A 104 -6.14 15.75 -5.24
N ALA A 105 -6.88 15.96 -6.34
CA ALA A 105 -6.32 16.61 -7.52
C ALA A 105 -6.01 18.06 -7.16
N ILE A 106 -4.85 18.54 -7.61
CA ILE A 106 -4.45 19.94 -7.48
C ILE A 106 -4.35 20.59 -8.85
N SER A 107 -4.59 21.90 -8.89
CA SER A 107 -4.47 22.67 -10.13
C SER A 107 -3.02 22.75 -10.61
N ASN A 108 -2.84 23.06 -11.90
CA ASN A 108 -1.52 23.15 -12.53
C ASN A 108 -0.66 24.25 -11.87
N GLU A 109 -1.26 25.37 -11.46
CA GLU A 109 -0.55 26.48 -10.82
C GLU A 109 0.02 26.04 -9.46
N THR A 110 -0.81 25.35 -8.67
CA THR A 110 -0.41 24.83 -7.36
C THR A 110 0.67 23.76 -7.51
N CYS A 111 0.55 22.91 -8.54
CA CYS A 111 1.54 21.88 -8.83
C CYS A 111 2.92 22.48 -9.13
N GLN A 112 2.99 23.54 -9.94
CA GLN A 112 4.24 24.21 -10.27
C GLN A 112 4.90 24.82 -9.02
N GLN A 113 4.12 25.47 -8.16
CA GLN A 113 4.63 26.04 -6.91
C GLN A 113 5.25 24.95 -6.01
N LYS A 114 4.55 23.82 -5.83
CA LYS A 114 5.07 22.70 -5.01
C LYS A 114 6.29 22.03 -5.64
N THR A 115 6.34 21.94 -6.96
CA THR A 115 7.48 21.36 -7.69
C THR A 115 8.75 22.19 -7.46
N GLN A 116 8.64 23.52 -7.43
CA GLN A 116 9.77 24.42 -7.13
C GLN A 116 10.29 24.28 -5.71
N GLN A 117 9.43 23.93 -4.75
CA GLN A 117 9.79 23.72 -3.36
C GLN A 117 10.44 22.35 -3.09
N THR A 118 10.37 21.43 -4.05
CA THR A 118 10.85 20.06 -3.86
C THR A 118 12.28 19.89 -4.38
N SER A 119 13.06 19.01 -3.74
CA SER A 119 14.48 18.75 -4.05
C SER A 119 14.75 18.28 -5.48
N SER A 120 13.73 17.81 -6.20
CA SER A 120 13.81 17.32 -7.58
C SER A 120 12.91 18.15 -8.49
N LYS A 121 13.48 19.16 -9.14
CA LYS A 121 12.76 20.14 -9.99
C LYS A 121 12.03 19.54 -11.21
N THR A 122 12.32 18.29 -11.56
CA THR A 122 11.77 17.62 -12.76
C THR A 122 10.61 16.69 -12.47
N LYS A 123 10.34 16.36 -11.21
CA LYS A 123 9.31 15.38 -10.82
C LYS A 123 8.19 16.03 -10.02
N PHE A 124 6.97 15.62 -10.29
CA PHE A 124 5.77 16.18 -9.70
C PHE A 124 5.44 15.56 -8.32
N PRO A 125 5.07 16.39 -7.33
CA PRO A 125 4.61 15.92 -6.03
C PRO A 125 3.19 15.34 -6.07
N GLY A 126 2.79 14.71 -4.97
CA GLY A 126 1.48 14.08 -4.82
C GLY A 126 0.32 15.05 -5.09
N GLY A 127 -0.67 14.58 -5.86
CA GLY A 127 -1.86 15.34 -6.26
C GLY A 127 -1.75 16.07 -7.61
N CYS A 128 -0.53 16.28 -8.11
CA CYS A 128 -0.30 16.86 -9.44
C CYS A 128 -0.81 15.94 -10.56
N PRO A 129 -1.26 16.50 -11.71
CA PRO A 129 -1.52 15.71 -12.90
C PRO A 129 -0.26 14.99 -13.41
N CYS A 130 -0.45 13.80 -13.94
CA CYS A 130 0.62 13.01 -14.54
C CYS A 130 0.11 12.22 -15.76
N SER A 131 1.04 11.90 -16.66
CA SER A 131 0.79 11.02 -17.80
C SER A 131 1.43 9.64 -17.57
N SER A 132 2.59 9.62 -16.91
CA SER A 132 3.34 8.41 -16.60
C SER A 132 3.84 8.42 -15.14
N GLY A 133 4.10 7.24 -14.59
CA GLY A 133 4.70 7.09 -13.27
C GLY A 133 6.09 7.74 -13.16
N SER A 134 6.84 7.82 -14.26
CA SER A 134 8.15 8.50 -14.33
C SER A 134 8.10 9.97 -13.94
N ASP A 135 6.95 10.60 -14.18
CA ASP A 135 6.73 12.04 -13.97
C ASP A 135 6.57 12.34 -12.47
N CYS A 136 6.17 11.33 -11.69
CA CYS A 136 5.88 11.48 -10.27
C CYS A 136 7.11 11.24 -9.40
N LEU A 137 7.23 11.99 -8.30
CA LEU A 137 8.24 11.76 -7.26
C LEU A 137 8.11 10.37 -6.63
N SER A 138 6.88 9.91 -6.43
CA SER A 138 6.55 8.58 -5.92
C SER A 138 6.80 7.45 -6.94
N GLY A 139 7.01 7.79 -8.22
CA GLY A 139 7.06 6.79 -9.30
C GLY A 139 5.70 6.20 -9.68
N TYR A 140 4.60 6.66 -9.04
CA TYR A 140 3.28 6.07 -9.20
C TYR A 140 2.23 7.12 -9.60
N CYS A 141 1.73 6.99 -10.83
CA CYS A 141 0.65 7.78 -11.40
C CYS A 141 -0.62 6.92 -11.42
N TYR A 142 -1.72 7.42 -10.85
CA TYR A 142 -2.94 6.64 -10.68
C TYR A 142 -4.20 7.45 -10.95
N GLN A 143 -5.28 6.76 -11.30
CA GLN A 143 -6.62 7.32 -11.36
C GLN A 143 -7.37 6.97 -10.08
N SER A 144 -7.88 7.98 -9.38
CA SER A 144 -8.67 7.76 -8.17
C SER A 144 -10.07 7.28 -8.51
N ALA A 145 -10.45 6.09 -8.01
CA ALA A 145 -11.85 5.63 -8.02
C ALA A 145 -12.67 6.22 -6.85
N ALA A 146 -12.03 6.94 -5.92
CA ALA A 146 -12.74 7.59 -4.82
C ALA A 146 -13.54 8.81 -5.30
N PRO A 147 -14.74 9.06 -4.74
CA PRO A 147 -15.52 10.25 -5.05
C PRO A 147 -14.75 11.50 -4.63
N GLY A 148 -14.61 12.46 -5.55
CA GLY A 148 -13.88 13.70 -5.30
C GLY A 148 -13.84 14.59 -6.54
N PRO A 149 -13.22 15.78 -6.44
CA PRO A 149 -12.98 16.63 -7.60
C PRO A 149 -12.08 15.89 -8.62
N ASP A 150 -12.50 15.98 -9.88
CA ASP A 150 -11.82 15.44 -11.06
C ASP A 150 -11.48 13.93 -11.00
N PRO A 151 -12.48 13.04 -10.90
CA PRO A 151 -12.27 11.59 -10.78
C PRO A 151 -11.64 10.97 -12.05
N LYS A 152 -11.67 11.69 -13.17
CA LYS A 152 -11.10 11.25 -14.45
C LYS A 152 -9.64 11.64 -14.64
N GLN A 153 -9.10 12.51 -13.80
CA GLN A 153 -7.73 13.01 -13.93
C GLN A 153 -6.75 12.07 -13.24
N LEU A 154 -5.75 11.61 -14.01
CA LEU A 154 -4.58 10.91 -13.49
C LEU A 154 -3.74 11.85 -12.63
N ARG A 155 -3.30 11.35 -11.47
CA ARG A 155 -2.55 12.16 -10.51
C ARG A 155 -1.43 11.36 -9.83
N CYS A 156 -0.39 12.07 -9.42
CA CYS A 156 0.72 11.47 -8.70
C CYS A 156 0.29 11.06 -7.29
N ALA A 157 0.68 9.87 -6.87
CA ALA A 157 0.58 9.47 -5.47
C ALA A 157 1.61 10.21 -4.62
N THR A 158 1.39 10.27 -3.30
CA THR A 158 2.43 10.75 -2.38
C THR A 158 3.63 9.80 -2.39
N GLU A 159 4.80 10.34 -2.08
CA GLU A 159 6.02 9.63 -1.74
C GLU A 159 5.90 8.76 -0.48
N ARG A 160 4.87 8.98 0.34
CA ARG A 160 4.65 8.25 1.58
C ARG A 160 3.89 6.94 1.35
N ILE A 161 4.58 5.83 1.56
CA ILE A 161 3.95 4.51 1.61
C ILE A 161 3.11 4.38 2.89
N ILE A 162 1.82 4.05 2.73
CA ILE A 162 0.89 3.79 3.84
C ILE A 162 0.89 2.33 4.25
N GLY A 163 1.23 1.43 3.33
CA GLY A 163 1.28 -0.01 3.58
C GLY A 163 1.69 -0.81 2.37
N VAL A 164 1.58 -2.13 2.49
CA VAL A 164 1.84 -3.08 1.42
C VAL A 164 0.73 -4.11 1.45
N THR A 165 0.14 -4.39 0.30
CA THR A 165 -0.80 -5.51 0.12
C THR A 165 -0.06 -6.71 -0.46
N GLY A 166 -0.48 -7.93 -0.11
CA GLY A 166 0.11 -9.14 -0.65
C GLY A 166 -0.84 -10.34 -0.69
N THR A 167 -0.52 -11.28 -1.58
CA THR A 167 -1.16 -12.60 -1.76
C THR A 167 -0.10 -13.67 -1.95
#